data_AF-A0A177BAX7-F1
#
_entry.id   AF-A0A177BAX7-F1
#
_cell.length_a   1.000
_cell.length_b   1.000
_cell.length_c   1.000
_cell.angle_alpha   90.00
_cell.angle_beta   90.00
_cell.angle_gamma   90.00
#
_symmetry.space_group_name_H-M   'P 1'
#
loop_
_entity.id
_entity.type
_entity.pdbx_description
1 polymer ?
#
loop_
_entity_poly.entity_id
_entity_poly.type
_entity_poly.pdbx_seq_one_letter_code
_entity_poly.pdbx_strand_id
1 'polypeptide(L)'
;MSGINTGWRFKTRPGLDYLLSNVGPPLYEVVLFTHEDGANLYSIVDGIDPKGVLSYRLFRDSTNYINGTHVKDLSCLNRDLSKTIIVDCDPYAVQLQPQNALCLPSWKGKNDDKLYHLSNFLKAVATSGVEDVRDVLNHYSRYDDPLKAFTEKQKSINKQASTKEQPKPSLVKKLNRYK
;
A
#
# COMPACT_ATOMS: atom_id res chain seq x y z
N MET A 1 1.13 30.42 36.13
CA MET A 1 1.94 29.67 35.15
C MET A 1 1.71 28.19 35.38
N SER A 2 0.69 27.60 34.74
CA SER A 2 0.37 26.18 34.86
C SER A 2 1.17 25.39 33.81
N GLY A 3 1.97 24.44 34.30
CA GLY A 3 2.86 23.61 33.50
C GLY A 3 2.10 22.89 32.38
N ILE A 4 2.71 22.91 31.19
CA ILE A 4 2.16 22.34 29.97
C ILE A 4 2.12 20.82 30.14
N ASN A 5 0.90 20.27 30.14
CA ASN A 5 0.65 18.84 30.14
C ASN A 5 1.14 18.26 28.80
N THR A 6 2.36 17.71 28.77
CA THR A 6 2.91 17.07 27.56
C THR A 6 2.56 15.59 27.57
N GLY A 7 1.31 15.27 27.28
CA GLY A 7 0.88 13.90 27.01
C GLY A 7 1.57 13.32 25.77
N TRP A 8 1.41 12.00 25.56
CA TRP A 8 1.87 11.31 24.36
C TRP A 8 1.31 12.00 23.10
N ARG A 9 2.19 12.33 22.16
CA ARG A 9 1.82 12.90 20.86
C ARG A 9 2.08 11.89 19.77
N PHE A 10 1.04 11.55 19.02
CA PHE A 10 1.15 10.69 17.85
C PHE A 10 1.30 11.54 16.60
N LYS A 11 2.18 11.09 15.70
CA LYS A 11 2.33 11.68 14.39
C LYS A 11 1.85 10.67 13.36
N THR A 12 0.99 11.10 12.45
CA THR A 12 0.57 10.28 11.31
C THR A 12 1.57 10.43 10.17
N ARG A 13 1.82 9.32 9.46
CA ARG A 13 2.67 9.35 8.26
C ARG A 13 1.91 10.11 7.16
N PRO A 14 2.54 11.08 6.47
CA PRO A 14 1.89 11.78 5.38
C PRO A 14 1.33 10.81 4.33
N GLY A 15 0.09 11.06 3.90
CA GLY A 15 -0.61 10.22 2.94
C GLY A 15 -1.45 9.08 3.53
N LEU A 16 -1.55 8.95 4.86
CA LEU A 16 -2.40 7.93 5.50
C LEU A 16 -3.87 8.05 5.07
N ASP A 17 -4.45 9.24 5.16
CA ASP A 17 -5.85 9.46 4.75
C ASP A 17 -6.06 9.18 3.26
N TYR A 18 -5.07 9.53 2.44
CA TYR A 18 -5.08 9.26 1.00
C TYR A 18 -5.01 7.77 0.70
N LEU A 19 -4.19 7.02 1.45
CA LEU A 19 -4.12 5.57 1.37
C LEU A 19 -5.48 4.96 1.71
N LEU A 20 -5.99 5.20 2.92
CA LEU A 20 -7.25 4.61 3.38
C LEU A 20 -8.42 4.95 2.43
N SER A 21 -8.51 6.19 1.95
CA SER A 21 -9.58 6.59 1.02
C SER A 21 -9.48 5.94 -0.37
N ASN A 22 -8.28 5.53 -0.81
CA ASN A 22 -8.08 4.92 -2.13
C ASN A 22 -8.04 3.39 -2.12
N VAL A 23 -7.74 2.77 -0.98
CA VAL A 23 -7.67 1.30 -0.87
C VAL A 23 -8.86 0.73 -0.10
N GLY A 24 -9.59 1.55 0.66
CA GLY A 24 -10.77 1.11 1.39
C GLY A 24 -11.88 0.54 0.50
N PRO A 25 -13.01 0.15 1.10
CA PRO A 25 -14.13 -0.44 0.39
C PRO A 25 -14.59 0.42 -0.81
N PRO A 26 -14.90 -0.20 -1.97
CA PRO A 26 -15.03 -1.65 -2.17
C PRO A 26 -13.74 -2.36 -2.62
N LEU A 27 -12.58 -1.70 -2.66
CA LEU A 27 -11.38 -2.28 -3.28
C LEU A 27 -10.68 -3.32 -2.40
N TYR A 28 -10.46 -3.00 -1.12
CA TYR A 28 -9.91 -3.94 -0.14
C TYR A 28 -10.75 -3.98 1.13
N GLU A 29 -10.77 -5.16 1.73
CA GLU A 29 -10.98 -5.33 3.17
C GLU A 29 -9.69 -4.94 3.89
N VAL A 30 -9.69 -3.80 4.58
CA VAL A 30 -8.47 -3.26 5.20
C VAL A 30 -8.39 -3.72 6.65
N VAL A 31 -7.33 -4.43 7.02
CA VAL A 31 -7.12 -4.95 8.37
C VAL A 31 -5.91 -4.27 9.00
N LEU A 32 -6.09 -3.67 10.18
CA LEU A 32 -4.98 -3.29 11.03
C LEU A 32 -4.48 -4.54 11.73
N PHE A 33 -3.22 -4.94 11.51
CA PHE A 33 -2.60 -6.07 12.20
C PHE A 33 -1.32 -5.59 12.88
N THR A 34 -1.31 -5.52 14.21
CA THR A 34 -0.18 -5.01 15.01
C THR A 34 0.23 -6.00 16.10
N HIS A 35 1.51 -6.01 16.45
CA HIS A 35 2.01 -6.74 17.62
C HIS A 35 1.88 -5.94 18.91
N GLU A 36 1.33 -4.73 18.84
CA GLU A 36 1.09 -3.88 19.99
C GLU A 36 -0.17 -4.30 20.76
N ASP A 37 -0.22 -3.94 22.04
CA ASP A 37 -1.38 -4.20 22.89
C ASP A 37 -2.54 -3.26 22.54
N GLY A 38 -3.75 -3.80 22.42
CA GLY A 38 -4.95 -3.03 22.10
C GLY A 38 -5.33 -2.01 23.16
N ALA A 39 -5.07 -2.28 24.44
CA ALA A 39 -5.51 -1.44 25.56
C ALA A 39 -5.09 0.04 25.43
N ASN A 40 -3.92 0.28 24.85
CA ASN A 40 -3.37 1.63 24.66
C ASN A 40 -3.59 2.19 23.25
N LEU A 41 -4.00 1.36 22.29
CA LEU A 41 -4.06 1.74 20.88
C LEU A 41 -5.45 2.09 20.39
N TYR A 42 -6.54 1.66 21.04
CA TYR A 42 -7.91 1.94 20.56
C TYR A 42 -8.13 3.41 20.22
N SER A 43 -7.84 4.33 21.15
CA SER A 43 -8.05 5.78 20.94
C SER A 43 -7.17 6.36 19.83
N ILE A 44 -6.00 5.79 19.59
CA ILE A 44 -5.09 6.22 18.51
C ILE A 44 -5.64 5.74 17.18
N VAL A 45 -6.09 4.48 17.12
CA VAL A 45 -6.69 3.88 15.93
C VAL A 45 -7.95 4.64 15.53
N ASP A 46 -8.80 4.99 16.48
CA ASP A 46 -10.00 5.80 16.24
C ASP A 46 -9.65 7.20 15.71
N GLY A 47 -8.54 7.79 16.17
CA GLY A 47 -8.04 9.06 15.68
C GLY A 47 -7.49 9.02 14.25
N ILE A 48 -6.92 7.89 13.81
CA ILE A 48 -6.37 7.74 12.45
C ILE A 48 -7.37 7.19 11.44
N ASP A 49 -8.43 6.52 11.90
CA ASP A 49 -9.50 5.99 11.05
C ASP A 49 -10.89 6.52 11.45
N PRO A 50 -11.11 7.86 11.39
CA PRO A 50 -12.39 8.46 11.77
C PRO A 50 -13.54 8.07 10.82
N LYS A 51 -13.23 7.51 9.64
CA LYS A 51 -14.19 7.11 8.62
C LYS A 51 -14.58 5.63 8.71
N GLY A 52 -13.96 4.86 9.61
CA GLY A 52 -14.23 3.43 9.76
C GLY A 52 -13.86 2.61 8.53
N VAL A 53 -12.75 2.94 7.88
CA VAL A 53 -12.24 2.20 6.70
C VAL A 53 -11.69 0.82 7.11
N LEU A 54 -11.14 0.70 8.32
CA LEU A 54 -10.61 -0.56 8.84
C LEU A 54 -11.74 -1.53 9.15
N SER A 55 -11.76 -2.66 8.44
CA SER A 55 -12.74 -3.73 8.64
C SER A 55 -12.49 -4.53 9.91
N TYR A 56 -11.20 -4.77 10.23
CA TYR A 56 -10.78 -5.50 11.43
C TYR A 56 -9.53 -4.88 12.07
N ARG A 57 -9.39 -5.08 13.38
CA ARG A 57 -8.26 -4.64 14.20
C ARG A 57 -7.74 -5.85 14.98
N LEU A 58 -6.58 -6.35 14.58
CA LEU A 58 -5.89 -7.49 15.16
C LEU A 58 -4.67 -6.98 15.94
N PHE A 59 -4.61 -7.29 17.22
CA PHE A 59 -3.58 -6.83 18.15
C PHE A 59 -2.62 -7.97 18.51
N ARG A 60 -1.76 -7.77 19.51
CA ARG A 60 -0.74 -8.72 19.96
C ARG A 60 -1.28 -10.14 20.20
N ASP A 61 -2.47 -10.26 20.77
CA ASP A 61 -3.16 -11.52 21.05
C ASP A 61 -3.49 -12.34 19.79
N SER A 62 -3.51 -11.68 18.63
CA SER A 62 -3.73 -12.29 17.31
C SER A 62 -2.42 -12.69 16.62
N THR A 63 -1.26 -12.57 17.28
CA THR A 63 0.05 -12.93 16.73
C THR A 63 0.59 -14.22 17.36
N ASN A 64 1.44 -14.94 16.62
CA ASN A 64 2.16 -16.10 17.11
C ASN A 64 3.53 -15.67 17.65
N TYR A 65 3.89 -16.07 18.86
CA TYR A 65 5.21 -15.78 19.42
C TYR A 65 6.20 -16.88 19.06
N ILE A 66 7.15 -16.59 18.17
CA ILE A 66 8.11 -17.55 17.62
C ILE A 66 9.51 -16.98 17.78
N ASN A 67 10.38 -17.69 18.51
CA ASN A 67 11.80 -17.36 18.68
C ASN A 67 12.07 -15.89 19.11
N GLY A 68 11.22 -15.34 19.97
CA GLY A 68 11.38 -13.97 20.46
C GLY A 68 10.63 -12.90 19.64
N THR A 69 10.01 -13.27 18.52
CA THR A 69 9.31 -12.36 17.61
C THR A 69 7.82 -12.63 17.59
N HIS A 70 7.01 -11.55 17.58
CA HIS A 70 5.59 -11.64 17.28
C HIS A 70 5.37 -11.72 15.77
N VAL A 71 4.80 -12.83 15.32
CA VAL A 71 4.63 -13.17 13.91
C VAL A 71 3.15 -13.13 13.53
N LYS A 72 2.86 -12.53 12.39
CA LYS A 72 1.54 -12.31 11.82
C LYS A 72 1.26 -13.41 10.81
N ASP A 73 0.58 -14.46 11.25
CA ASP A 73 0.26 -15.60 10.39
C ASP A 73 -0.99 -15.31 9.56
N LEU A 74 -0.80 -15.11 8.24
CA LEU A 74 -1.90 -14.84 7.33
C LEU A 74 -2.82 -16.05 7.11
N SER A 75 -2.35 -17.28 7.37
CA SER A 75 -3.17 -18.48 7.21
C SER A 75 -4.31 -18.54 8.22
N CYS A 76 -4.18 -17.84 9.35
CA CYS A 76 -5.22 -17.72 10.37
C CYS A 76 -6.35 -16.74 10.00
N LEU A 77 -6.22 -15.96 8.93
CA LEU A 77 -7.22 -14.96 8.55
C LEU A 77 -8.44 -15.55 7.81
N ASN A 78 -8.39 -16.83 7.42
CA ASN A 78 -9.42 -17.46 6.60
C ASN A 78 -9.74 -16.62 5.34
N ARG A 79 -8.67 -16.21 4.63
CA ARG A 79 -8.71 -15.49 3.36
C ARG A 79 -7.81 -16.19 2.36
N ASP A 80 -8.15 -16.09 1.09
CA ASP A 80 -7.31 -16.62 0.03
C ASP A 80 -5.99 -15.84 -0.03
N LEU A 81 -4.87 -16.55 0.15
CA LEU A 81 -3.53 -15.97 0.06
C LEU A 81 -3.19 -15.49 -1.35
N SER A 82 -3.86 -15.95 -2.40
CA SER A 82 -3.69 -15.38 -3.75
C SER A 82 -4.23 -13.95 -3.86
N LYS A 83 -5.08 -13.52 -2.91
CA LYS A 83 -5.71 -12.19 -2.87
C LYS A 83 -5.33 -11.36 -1.63
N THR A 84 -4.40 -11.85 -0.82
CA THR A 84 -4.03 -11.22 0.46
C THR A 84 -2.64 -10.59 0.38
N ILE A 85 -2.51 -9.33 0.80
CA ILE A 85 -1.24 -8.60 0.88
C ILE A 85 -1.06 -8.12 2.33
N ILE A 86 0.14 -8.34 2.90
CA ILE A 86 0.54 -7.72 4.17
C ILE A 86 1.59 -6.64 3.90
N VAL A 87 1.38 -5.45 4.47
CA VAL A 87 2.36 -4.37 4.44
C VAL A 87 2.91 -4.19 5.84
N ASP A 88 4.20 -4.41 6.01
CA ASP A 88 4.88 -4.29 7.30
C ASP A 88 6.22 -3.57 7.14
N CYS A 89 6.84 -3.20 8.26
CA CYS A 89 8.22 -2.71 8.29
C CYS A 89 9.21 -3.68 8.92
N ASP A 90 8.72 -4.76 9.55
CA ASP A 90 9.54 -5.83 10.10
C ASP A 90 9.38 -7.11 9.27
N PRO A 91 10.41 -7.54 8.51
CA PRO A 91 10.36 -8.78 7.74
C PRO A 91 10.21 -10.03 8.62
N TYR A 92 10.65 -9.99 9.88
CA TYR A 92 10.50 -11.13 10.80
C TYR A 92 9.04 -11.30 11.26
N ALA A 93 8.28 -10.21 11.34
CA ALA A 93 6.86 -10.26 11.69
C ALA A 93 6.03 -10.96 10.60
N VAL A 94 6.50 -11.01 9.36
CA VAL A 94 5.79 -11.59 8.21
C VAL A 94 6.46 -12.86 7.66
N GLN A 95 7.38 -13.44 8.44
CA GLN A 95 8.25 -14.53 8.00
C GLN A 95 7.53 -15.83 7.57
N LEU A 96 6.26 -16.02 7.95
CA LEU A 96 5.48 -17.21 7.56
C LEU A 96 4.91 -17.12 6.14
N GLN A 97 4.70 -15.91 5.61
CA GLN A 97 4.20 -15.69 4.26
C GLN A 97 4.95 -14.53 3.56
N PRO A 98 6.28 -14.62 3.38
CA PRO A 98 7.08 -13.54 2.81
C PRO A 98 6.66 -13.17 1.37
N GLN A 99 6.13 -14.13 0.60
CA GLN A 99 5.61 -13.89 -0.76
C GLN A 99 4.35 -13.00 -0.80
N ASN A 100 3.66 -12.88 0.33
CA ASN A 100 2.50 -12.00 0.50
C ASN A 100 2.89 -10.63 1.08
N ALA A 101 4.16 -10.44 1.42
CA ALA A 101 4.63 -9.27 2.13
C ALA A 101 5.21 -8.20 1.19
N LEU A 102 4.80 -6.96 1.43
CA LEU A 102 5.46 -5.76 0.93
C LEU A 102 6.09 -5.03 2.12
N CYS A 103 7.37 -5.32 2.37
CA CYS A 103 8.11 -4.70 3.47
C CYS A 103 8.57 -3.28 3.11
N LEU A 104 8.11 -2.28 3.85
CA LEU A 104 8.50 -0.89 3.69
C LEU A 104 9.48 -0.46 4.78
N PRO A 105 10.40 0.48 4.52
CA PRO A 105 11.26 1.02 5.55
C PRO A 105 10.46 1.61 6.72
N SER A 106 10.91 1.30 7.95
CA SER A 106 10.35 1.86 9.17
C SER A 106 10.35 3.39 9.12
N TRP A 107 9.18 3.99 9.34
CA TRP A 107 9.02 5.43 9.28
C TRP A 107 9.45 6.09 10.59
N LYS A 108 10.44 6.98 10.53
CA LYS A 108 11.00 7.67 11.70
C LYS A 108 10.44 9.09 11.89
N GLY A 109 9.20 9.34 11.46
CA GLY A 109 8.53 10.64 11.65
C GLY A 109 8.90 11.73 10.63
N LYS A 110 9.72 11.44 9.61
CA LYS A 110 10.09 12.40 8.56
C LYS A 110 8.94 12.60 7.56
N ASN A 111 8.88 13.74 6.88
CA ASN A 111 7.93 13.86 5.76
C ASN A 111 8.44 13.00 4.59
N ASP A 112 7.58 12.16 4.03
CA ASP A 112 7.85 11.36 2.84
C ASP A 112 6.56 11.20 2.01
N ASP A 113 6.69 10.59 0.84
CA ASP A 113 5.59 10.33 -0.10
C ASP A 113 5.24 8.83 -0.21
N LYS A 114 5.77 8.00 0.69
CA LYS A 114 5.72 6.53 0.55
C LYS A 114 4.31 5.98 0.60
N LEU A 115 3.42 6.54 1.43
CA LEU A 115 2.03 6.08 1.47
C LEU A 115 1.22 6.46 0.22
N TYR A 116 1.59 7.54 -0.49
CA TYR A 116 0.98 7.87 -1.78
C TYR A 116 1.39 6.87 -2.86
N HIS A 117 2.67 6.49 -2.91
CA HIS A 117 3.14 5.45 -3.84
C HIS A 117 2.51 4.07 -3.51
N LEU A 118 2.43 3.73 -2.23
CA LEU A 118 1.76 2.50 -1.79
C LEU A 118 0.29 2.47 -2.20
N SER A 119 -0.42 3.59 -2.00
CA SER A 119 -1.82 3.74 -2.37
C SER A 119 -2.03 3.48 -3.87
N ASN A 120 -1.21 4.11 -4.71
CA ASN A 120 -1.27 3.92 -6.17
C ASN A 120 -0.95 2.47 -6.58
N PHE A 121 0.05 1.86 -5.94
CA PHE A 121 0.41 0.46 -6.17
C PHE A 121 -0.75 -0.48 -5.85
N LEU A 122 -1.30 -0.42 -4.63
CA LEU A 122 -2.38 -1.29 -4.18
C LEU A 122 -3.64 -1.08 -5.03
N LYS A 123 -3.99 0.16 -5.35
CA LYS A 123 -5.12 0.46 -6.23
C LYS A 123 -4.95 -0.17 -7.60
N ALA A 124 -3.76 -0.06 -8.21
CA ALA A 124 -3.49 -0.67 -9.50
C ALA A 124 -3.54 -2.21 -9.46
N VAL A 125 -3.03 -2.83 -8.39
CA VAL A 125 -3.14 -4.30 -8.20
C VAL A 125 -4.60 -4.72 -8.16
N ALA A 126 -5.44 -4.03 -7.38
CA ALA A 126 -6.87 -4.34 -7.28
C ALA A 126 -7.61 -4.16 -8.61
N THR A 127 -7.26 -3.15 -9.41
CA THR A 127 -7.99 -2.84 -10.66
C THR A 127 -7.41 -3.49 -11.91
N SER A 128 -6.28 -4.18 -11.83
CA SER A 128 -5.60 -4.76 -13.01
C SER A 128 -6.04 -6.20 -13.34
N GLY A 129 -6.96 -6.79 -12.56
CA GLY A 129 -7.44 -8.15 -12.78
C GLY A 129 -6.37 -9.20 -12.49
N VAL A 130 -5.47 -8.92 -11.54
CA VAL A 130 -4.43 -9.87 -11.12
C VAL A 130 -5.07 -11.08 -10.45
N GLU A 131 -4.78 -12.27 -10.96
CA GLU A 131 -5.27 -13.52 -10.38
C GLU A 131 -4.54 -13.87 -9.07
N ASP A 132 -3.22 -13.67 -9.02
CA ASP A 132 -2.43 -13.90 -7.81
C ASP A 132 -1.53 -12.71 -7.50
N VAL A 133 -1.78 -12.04 -6.38
CA VAL A 133 -1.01 -10.86 -5.97
C VAL A 133 0.46 -11.18 -5.71
N ARG A 134 0.78 -12.44 -5.37
CA ARG A 134 2.14 -12.89 -5.08
C ARG A 134 3.03 -12.79 -6.31
N ASP A 135 2.51 -12.94 -7.52
CA ASP A 135 3.29 -12.76 -8.75
C ASP A 135 3.76 -11.32 -8.91
N VAL A 136 2.88 -10.37 -8.60
CA VAL A 136 3.20 -8.94 -8.63
C VAL A 136 4.23 -8.61 -7.55
N LEU A 137 4.01 -9.07 -6.31
CA LEU A 137 4.94 -8.85 -5.20
C LEU A 137 6.32 -9.46 -5.49
N ASN A 138 6.37 -10.69 -5.99
CA ASN A 138 7.61 -11.38 -6.37
C ASN A 138 8.35 -10.71 -7.53
N HIS A 139 7.63 -10.04 -8.44
CA HIS A 139 8.26 -9.25 -9.49
C HIS A 139 8.94 -8.01 -8.92
N TYR A 140 8.23 -7.26 -8.06
CA TYR A 140 8.72 -5.99 -7.55
C TYR A 140 9.66 -6.13 -6.34
N SER A 141 9.68 -7.26 -5.64
CA SER A 141 10.62 -7.54 -4.54
C SER A 141 12.08 -7.61 -4.98
N ARG A 142 12.34 -7.71 -6.29
CA ARG A 142 13.69 -7.75 -6.88
C ARG A 142 14.35 -6.39 -6.99
N TYR A 143 13.60 -5.31 -6.79
CA TYR A 143 14.10 -3.94 -6.84
C TYR A 143 14.35 -3.43 -5.41
N ASP A 144 15.36 -2.58 -5.25
CA ASP A 144 15.68 -1.95 -3.96
C ASP A 144 14.49 -1.13 -3.40
N ASP A 145 13.70 -0.53 -4.29
CA ASP A 145 12.49 0.22 -3.96
C ASP A 145 11.32 -0.24 -4.85
N PRO A 146 10.56 -1.26 -4.41
CA PRO A 146 9.47 -1.84 -5.17
C PRO A 146 8.44 -0.79 -5.65
N LEU A 147 8.11 0.16 -4.79
CA LEU A 147 7.13 1.21 -5.06
C LEU A 147 7.64 2.21 -6.10
N LYS A 148 8.93 2.58 -6.04
CA LYS A 148 9.53 3.48 -7.02
C LYS A 148 9.61 2.80 -8.40
N ALA A 149 10.05 1.54 -8.45
CA ALA A 149 10.11 0.76 -9.67
C ALA A 149 8.73 0.65 -10.35
N PHE A 150 7.68 0.42 -9.56
CA PHE A 150 6.30 0.44 -10.06
C PHE A 150 5.91 1.81 -10.63
N THR A 151 6.15 2.90 -9.91
CA THR A 151 5.81 4.26 -10.35
C THR A 151 6.52 4.63 -11.66
N GLU A 152 7.79 4.26 -11.81
CA GLU A 152 8.56 4.49 -13.04
C GLU A 152 7.98 3.70 -14.22
N LYS A 153 7.61 2.44 -13.98
CA LYS A 153 6.97 1.60 -14.99
C LYS A 153 5.62 2.18 -15.45
N GLN A 154 4.78 2.62 -14.53
CA GLN A 154 3.51 3.29 -14.84
C GLN A 154 3.72 4.55 -15.70
N LYS A 155 4.71 5.40 -15.34
CA LYS A 155 5.06 6.58 -16.13
C LYS A 155 5.49 6.22 -17.56
N SER A 156 6.27 5.15 -17.71
CA SER A 156 6.73 4.70 -19.03
C SER A 156 5.56 4.21 -19.92
N ILE A 157 4.61 3.47 -19.33
CA ILE A 157 3.40 2.99 -20.02
C ILE A 157 2.53 4.18 -20.46
N ASN A 158 2.29 5.14 -19.56
CA ASN A 158 1.49 6.33 -19.87
C ASN A 158 2.12 7.19 -20.98
N LYS A 159 3.45 7.32 -21.00
CA LYS A 159 4.17 8.04 -22.06
C LYS A 159 4.09 7.32 -23.41
N GLN A 160 4.13 6.00 -23.42
CA GLN A 160 3.98 5.20 -24.65
C GLN A 160 2.56 5.26 -25.19
N ALA A 161 1.55 5.24 -24.31
CA ALA A 161 0.15 5.39 -24.69
C ALA A 161 -0.10 6.77 -25.35
N SER A 162 0.37 7.85 -24.71
CA SER A 162 0.19 9.21 -25.24
C SER A 162 0.94 9.49 -26.54
N THR A 163 2.06 8.79 -26.80
CA THR A 163 2.81 8.91 -28.06
C THR A 163 2.11 8.18 -29.22
N LYS A 164 1.40 7.07 -28.95
CA LYS A 164 0.66 6.30 -29.96
C LYS A 164 -0.67 6.96 -30.38
N GLU A 165 -1.20 7.87 -29.58
CA GLU A 165 -2.46 8.60 -29.85
C GLU A 165 -2.27 9.89 -30.68
N GLN A 166 -1.05 10.27 -31.09
CA GLN A 166 -0.88 11.41 -31.99
C GLN A 166 -1.42 11.10 -33.40
N PRO A 167 -2.35 11.90 -33.95
CA PRO A 167 -2.93 11.65 -35.27
C PRO A 167 -1.84 11.77 -36.34
N LYS A 168 -1.74 10.75 -37.21
CA LYS A 168 -0.88 10.80 -38.40
C LYS A 168 -1.25 12.04 -39.23
N PRO A 169 -0.29 12.90 -39.63
CA PRO A 169 -0.60 14.04 -40.49
C PRO A 169 -1.29 13.52 -41.76
N SER A 170 -2.50 14.01 -42.00
CA SER A 170 -3.31 13.58 -43.12
C SER A 170 -2.60 13.87 -44.44
N LEU A 171 -2.51 12.86 -45.30
CA LEU A 171 -1.99 12.93 -46.67
C LEU A 171 -2.93 13.73 -47.61
N VAL A 172 -3.57 14.80 -47.12
CA VAL A 172 -4.48 15.66 -47.90
C VAL A 172 -3.81 17.00 -48.21
N LYS A 173 -2.63 16.98 -48.83
CA LYS A 173 -2.07 18.13 -49.56
C LYS A 173 -1.18 17.66 -50.72
N LYS A 174 -1.76 16.94 -51.67
CA LYS A 174 -1.16 16.79 -53.02
C LYS A 174 -2.20 16.50 -54.11
N LEU A 175 -3.32 17.22 -54.08
CA LEU A 175 -4.21 17.40 -55.24
C LEU A 175 -4.87 18.78 -55.08
N ASN A 176 -4.14 19.82 -55.46
CA ASN A 176 -4.66 21.17 -55.77
C ASN A 176 -3.57 21.97 -56.50
N ARG A 177 -2.93 21.33 -57.48
CA ARG A 177 -2.26 21.98 -58.61
C ARG A 177 -2.92 21.33 -59.83
N TYR A 178 -3.34 22.14 -60.81
CA TYR A 178 -4.26 21.81 -61.92
C TYR A 178 -5.75 21.93 -61.60
N LYS A 179 -6.21 23.18 -61.43
CA LYS A 179 -7.29 23.77 -62.24
C LYS A 179 -7.11 25.28 -62.23
#